data_AF-A0A3A5HJ84-F1
#
_entry.id   AF-A0A3A5HJ84-F1
#
_cell.length_a   1.000
_cell.length_b   1.000
_cell.length_c   1.000
_cell.angle_alpha   90.00
_cell.angle_beta   90.00
_cell.angle_gamma   90.00
#
_symmetry.space_group_name_H-M   'P 1'
#
loop_
_entity.id
_entity.type
_entity.pdbx_description
1 polymer ?
#
loop_
_entity_poly.entity_id
_entity_poly.type
_entity_poly.pdbx_seq_one_letter_code
_entity_poly.pdbx_strand_id
1 'polypeptide(L)'
;MTENTVPLPPAGWFPDPEVPGQMRWWDGVQWQASRAPQRRPLGKDFGRLGRALVILLGLHGAFYLVTFGLYTWGVSPLADACDGATWIQSPGIFDVIELSAGVLSWISLLACIVVWCLWQFQLAQSTLRGSVRRSPGMHVGSWFIPIVFWWFPYQNMKDLWQVYVSRVNLSPLGWWWTLWLVANFFSNGFGRFLWRSDDDDLSFHAYNVLGLIESAMWLVCTAFAIRIVQRLTRRALAREGEDATALPA
;
A
#
# COMPACT_ATOMS: atom_id res chain seq x y z
N MET A 1 -50.63 46.75 3.51
CA MET A 1 -49.94 45.50 3.13
C MET A 1 -48.46 45.82 3.18
N THR A 2 -47.75 45.41 4.24
CA THR A 2 -46.30 45.56 4.32
C THR A 2 -45.67 44.42 3.54
N GLU A 3 -45.03 44.74 2.42
CA GLU A 3 -44.29 43.80 1.59
C GLU A 3 -43.07 43.32 2.38
N ASN A 4 -43.13 42.08 2.89
CA ASN A 4 -41.98 41.42 3.51
C ASN A 4 -40.96 41.08 2.42
N THR A 5 -40.09 42.02 2.10
CA THR A 5 -38.92 41.76 1.27
C THR A 5 -37.88 41.04 2.12
N VAL A 6 -37.76 39.72 1.93
CA VAL A 6 -36.68 38.96 2.55
C VAL A 6 -35.37 39.45 1.93
N PRO A 7 -34.42 39.99 2.72
CA PRO A 7 -33.14 40.46 2.17
C PRO A 7 -32.38 39.28 1.55
N LEU A 8 -31.88 39.48 0.33
CA LEU A 8 -31.08 38.48 -0.36
C LEU A 8 -29.79 38.19 0.44
N PRO A 9 -29.33 36.92 0.46
CA PRO A 9 -28.11 36.57 1.14
C PRO A 9 -26.90 37.28 0.51
N PRO A 10 -25.90 37.67 1.33
CA PRO A 10 -24.68 38.30 0.85
C PRO A 10 -23.85 37.35 -0.03
N ALA A 11 -22.90 37.88 -0.80
CA ALA A 11 -22.02 37.09 -1.65
C ALA A 11 -21.25 36.03 -0.84
N GLY A 12 -21.20 34.79 -1.33
CA GLY A 12 -20.60 33.68 -0.62
C GLY A 12 -20.78 32.32 -1.29
N TRP A 13 -20.26 31.27 -0.66
CA TRP A 13 -20.47 29.89 -1.08
C TRP A 13 -21.73 29.32 -0.45
N PHE A 14 -22.62 28.79 -1.28
CA PHE A 14 -23.87 28.20 -0.84
C PHE A 14 -24.10 26.85 -1.55
N PRO A 15 -24.96 25.95 -1.01
CA PRO A 15 -25.33 24.71 -1.68
C PRO A 15 -25.87 24.97 -3.09
N ASP A 16 -25.32 24.28 -4.08
CA ASP A 16 -25.71 24.40 -5.48
C ASP A 16 -27.14 23.86 -5.66
N PRO A 17 -28.12 24.68 -6.07
CA PRO A 17 -29.49 24.23 -6.26
C PRO A 17 -29.64 23.22 -7.41
N GLU A 18 -28.69 23.16 -8.34
CA GLU A 18 -28.71 22.23 -9.47
C GLU A 18 -27.99 20.90 -9.16
N VAL A 19 -27.00 20.91 -8.27
CA VAL A 19 -26.13 19.76 -8.00
C VAL A 19 -26.07 19.47 -6.49
N PRO A 20 -26.82 18.47 -5.99
CA PRO A 20 -26.82 18.13 -4.57
C PRO A 20 -25.41 17.83 -4.04
N GLY A 21 -25.04 18.45 -2.91
CA GLY A 21 -23.74 18.25 -2.25
C GLY A 21 -22.56 19.01 -2.87
N GLN A 22 -22.81 19.84 -3.89
CA GLN A 22 -21.85 20.76 -4.48
C GLN A 22 -22.06 22.15 -3.90
N MET A 23 -21.01 22.94 -3.70
CA MET A 23 -21.16 24.38 -3.43
C MET A 23 -20.95 25.18 -4.70
N ARG A 24 -21.76 26.22 -4.88
CA ARG A 24 -21.68 27.18 -5.99
C ARG A 24 -21.56 28.59 -5.41
N TRP A 25 -20.87 29.46 -6.13
CA TRP A 25 -20.68 30.84 -5.68
C TRP A 25 -21.92 31.68 -6.00
N TRP A 26 -22.44 32.40 -5.00
CA TRP A 26 -23.46 33.43 -5.13
C TRP A 26 -22.79 34.80 -5.00
N ASP A 27 -23.04 35.72 -5.93
CA ASP A 27 -22.43 37.05 -5.92
C ASP A 27 -23.27 38.13 -5.20
N GLY A 28 -24.41 37.74 -4.62
CA GLY A 28 -25.38 38.67 -4.02
C GLY A 28 -26.62 38.88 -4.89
N VAL A 29 -26.54 38.58 -6.18
CA VAL A 29 -27.63 38.82 -7.16
C VAL A 29 -27.94 37.57 -7.99
N GLN A 30 -26.93 36.77 -8.35
CA GLN A 30 -27.06 35.58 -9.18
C GLN A 30 -26.01 34.48 -8.86
N TRP A 31 -26.32 33.26 -9.28
CA TRP A 31 -25.44 32.11 -9.14
C TRP A 31 -24.36 32.10 -10.23
N GLN A 32 -23.10 32.15 -9.83
CA GLN A 32 -21.96 32.14 -10.73
C GLN A 32 -21.60 30.74 -11.21
N ALA A 33 -20.94 30.60 -12.36
CA ALA A 33 -20.51 29.29 -12.89
C ALA A 33 -19.48 28.58 -12.01
N SER A 34 -18.82 29.31 -11.10
CA SER A 34 -17.81 28.78 -10.19
C SER A 34 -18.42 27.83 -9.15
N ARG A 35 -17.93 26.60 -9.16
CA ARG A 35 -18.25 25.54 -8.19
C ARG A 35 -17.05 25.25 -7.32
N ALA A 36 -17.25 25.03 -6.02
CA ALA A 36 -16.17 24.66 -5.11
C ALA A 36 -15.57 23.31 -5.55
N PRO A 37 -14.27 23.06 -5.42
CA PRO A 37 -13.71 21.78 -5.82
C PRO A 37 -14.21 20.67 -4.89
N GLN A 38 -14.95 19.71 -5.44
CA GLN A 38 -15.49 18.57 -4.69
C GLN A 38 -14.45 17.46 -4.57
N ARG A 39 -14.20 17.02 -3.34
CA ARG A 39 -13.48 15.76 -3.05
C ARG A 39 -14.49 14.61 -2.98
N ARG A 40 -14.07 13.39 -3.33
CA ARG A 40 -14.87 12.21 -3.03
C ARG A 40 -14.68 11.84 -1.56
N PRO A 41 -15.72 11.90 -0.71
CA PRO A 41 -15.57 11.64 0.72
C PRO A 41 -15.17 10.18 0.97
N LEU A 42 -14.36 9.95 1.99
CA LEU A 42 -13.98 8.59 2.42
C LEU A 42 -14.90 8.12 3.55
N GLY A 43 -15.58 6.99 3.30
CA GLY A 43 -16.52 6.40 4.25
C GLY A 43 -16.03 5.11 4.92
N LYS A 44 -16.96 4.41 5.56
CA LYS A 44 -16.72 3.13 6.25
C LYS A 44 -16.10 2.07 5.33
N ASP A 45 -16.48 2.05 4.05
CA ASP A 45 -15.98 1.07 3.08
C ASP A 45 -14.49 1.24 2.78
N PHE A 46 -13.99 2.50 2.74
CA PHE A 46 -12.56 2.77 2.63
C PHE A 46 -11.80 2.23 3.86
N GLY A 47 -12.36 2.42 5.06
CA GLY A 47 -11.80 1.85 6.29
C GLY A 47 -11.76 0.31 6.28
N ARG A 48 -12.82 -0.35 5.78
CA ARG A 48 -12.87 -1.80 5.59
C ARG A 48 -11.81 -2.28 4.61
N LEU A 49 -11.63 -1.56 3.49
CA LEU A 49 -10.62 -1.85 2.48
C LEU A 49 -9.20 -1.72 3.05
N GLY A 50 -8.91 -0.65 3.79
CA GLY A 50 -7.62 -0.47 4.45
C GLY A 50 -7.32 -1.57 5.48
N ARG A 51 -8.34 -2.03 6.22
CA ARG A 51 -8.21 -3.17 7.14
C ARG A 51 -7.98 -4.49 6.39
N ALA A 52 -8.71 -4.74 5.31
CA ALA A 52 -8.50 -5.92 4.47
C ALA A 52 -7.08 -5.95 3.91
N LEU A 53 -6.56 -4.81 3.45
CA LEU A 53 -5.18 -4.68 2.98
C LEU A 53 -4.16 -5.01 4.07
N VAL A 54 -4.37 -4.53 5.31
CA VAL A 54 -3.50 -4.87 6.44
C VAL A 54 -3.53 -6.36 6.75
N ILE A 55 -4.70 -7.01 6.69
CA ILE A 55 -4.81 -8.47 6.90
C ILE A 55 -4.07 -9.22 5.79
N LEU A 56 -4.28 -8.86 4.53
CA LEU A 56 -3.60 -9.48 3.39
C LEU A 56 -2.08 -9.32 3.48
N LEU A 57 -1.60 -8.11 3.78
CA LEU A 57 -0.17 -7.87 4.02
C LEU A 57 0.34 -8.67 5.22
N GLY A 58 -0.46 -8.82 6.27
CA GLY A 58 -0.11 -9.64 7.44
C GLY A 58 0.00 -11.13 7.10
N LEU A 59 -0.93 -11.66 6.31
CA LEU A 59 -0.89 -13.04 5.81
C LEU A 59 0.34 -13.26 4.91
N HIS A 60 0.63 -12.31 4.03
CA HIS A 60 1.81 -12.35 3.19
C HIS A 60 3.11 -12.25 4.01
N GLY A 61 3.13 -11.41 5.05
CA GLY A 61 4.24 -11.36 6.01
C GLY A 61 4.40 -12.65 6.81
N ALA A 62 3.29 -13.33 7.16
CA ALA A 62 3.33 -14.61 7.84
C ALA A 62 3.97 -15.71 6.98
N PHE A 63 3.76 -15.68 5.65
CA PHE A 63 4.49 -16.54 4.73
C PHE A 63 6.01 -16.33 4.86
N TYR A 64 6.48 -15.07 4.82
CA TYR A 64 7.91 -14.79 4.99
C TYR A 64 8.44 -15.11 6.39
N LEU A 65 7.58 -15.10 7.40
CA LEU A 65 7.96 -15.54 8.75
C LEU A 65 8.22 -17.05 8.79
N VAL A 66 7.37 -17.83 8.11
CA VAL A 66 7.54 -19.27 7.98
C VAL A 66 8.81 -19.59 7.19
N THR A 67 9.03 -18.94 6.04
CA THR A 67 10.25 -19.17 5.24
C THR A 67 11.51 -18.77 6.00
N PHE A 68 11.48 -17.65 6.73
CA PHE A 68 12.58 -17.24 7.60
C PHE A 68 12.92 -18.34 8.63
N GLY A 69 11.91 -18.94 9.26
CA GLY A 69 12.09 -20.06 10.19
C GLY A 69 12.69 -21.30 9.51
N LEU A 70 12.21 -21.66 8.32
CA LEU A 70 12.73 -22.78 7.54
C LEU A 70 14.19 -22.59 7.15
N TYR A 71 14.55 -21.42 6.62
CA TYR A 71 15.95 -21.10 6.28
C TYR A 71 16.84 -21.02 7.51
N THR A 72 16.35 -20.51 8.64
CA THR A 72 17.10 -20.52 9.90
C THR A 72 17.42 -21.96 10.32
N TRP A 73 16.45 -22.87 10.18
CA TRP A 73 16.67 -24.29 10.46
C TRP A 73 17.68 -24.91 9.49
N GLY A 74 17.58 -24.63 8.19
CA GLY A 74 18.50 -25.13 7.16
C GLY A 74 19.95 -24.63 7.28
N VAL A 75 20.19 -23.49 7.95
CA VAL A 75 21.55 -22.99 8.27
C VAL A 75 22.06 -23.52 9.62
N SER A 76 21.17 -24.03 10.49
CA SER A 76 21.54 -24.39 11.86
C SER A 76 22.29 -25.74 11.93
N PRO A 77 23.35 -25.87 12.75
CA PRO A 77 24.00 -27.16 13.04
C PRO A 77 23.07 -28.20 13.66
N LEU A 78 21.90 -27.76 14.14
CA LEU A 78 20.82 -28.62 14.65
C LEU A 78 20.15 -29.43 13.55
N ALA A 79 20.25 -29.03 12.28
CA ALA A 79 19.79 -29.84 11.15
C ALA A 79 20.57 -31.16 11.09
N ASP A 80 21.90 -31.11 11.25
CA ASP A 80 22.80 -32.27 11.27
C ASP A 80 22.56 -33.17 12.50
N ALA A 81 22.08 -32.60 13.62
CA ALA A 81 21.74 -33.34 14.83
C ALA A 81 20.37 -34.06 14.76
N CYS A 82 19.52 -33.71 13.79
CA CYS A 82 18.16 -34.21 13.63
C CYS A 82 17.99 -35.21 12.48
N ASP A 83 19.05 -35.96 12.13
CA ASP A 83 19.10 -37.05 11.13
C ASP A 83 17.91 -38.08 11.15
N GLY A 84 17.06 -38.06 12.18
CA GLY A 84 15.82 -38.86 12.27
C GLY A 84 14.55 -38.25 11.63
N ALA A 85 14.56 -37.00 11.13
CA ALA A 85 13.39 -36.39 10.47
C ALA A 85 13.30 -36.77 8.97
N THR A 86 13.21 -38.06 8.69
CA THR A 86 13.33 -38.68 7.35
C THR A 86 12.23 -38.31 6.34
N TRP A 87 11.13 -37.68 6.77
CA TRP A 87 10.02 -37.31 5.87
C TRP A 87 10.25 -36.00 5.09
N ILE A 88 11.15 -35.12 5.55
CA ILE A 88 11.52 -33.88 4.84
C ILE A 88 12.50 -34.17 3.70
N GLN A 89 13.28 -35.26 3.79
CA GLN A 89 14.23 -35.69 2.75
C GLN A 89 13.59 -36.49 1.62
N SER A 90 12.27 -36.73 1.66
CA SER A 90 11.51 -37.35 0.57
C SER A 90 11.40 -36.33 -0.59
N PRO A 91 12.11 -36.51 -1.73
CA PRO A 91 12.21 -35.49 -2.76
C PRO A 91 10.83 -35.02 -3.25
N GLY A 92 9.89 -35.95 -3.49
CA GLY A 92 8.57 -35.61 -4.00
C GLY A 92 7.63 -34.88 -3.02
N ILE A 93 7.80 -35.03 -1.70
CA ILE A 93 6.95 -34.33 -0.71
C ILE A 93 7.44 -32.89 -0.54
N PHE A 94 8.76 -32.70 -0.48
CA PHE A 94 9.36 -31.37 -0.40
C PHE A 94 9.01 -30.54 -1.63
N ASP A 95 9.15 -31.10 -2.84
CA ASP A 95 8.82 -30.44 -4.10
C ASP A 95 7.35 -29.96 -4.13
N VAL A 96 6.41 -30.80 -3.68
CA VAL A 96 4.97 -30.46 -3.64
C VAL A 96 4.69 -29.35 -2.62
N ILE A 97 5.34 -29.38 -1.45
CA ILE A 97 5.18 -28.33 -0.42
C ILE A 97 5.73 -27.01 -0.94
N GLU A 98 6.93 -26.99 -1.52
CA GLU A 98 7.56 -25.78 -2.03
C GLU A 98 6.75 -25.16 -3.17
N LEU A 99 6.29 -25.98 -4.13
CA LEU A 99 5.44 -25.51 -5.23
C LEU A 99 4.12 -24.93 -4.70
N SER A 100 3.46 -25.66 -3.79
CA SER A 100 2.18 -25.21 -3.22
C SER A 100 2.32 -23.91 -2.44
N ALA A 101 3.39 -23.78 -1.63
CA ALA A 101 3.70 -22.58 -0.87
C ALA A 101 4.01 -21.39 -1.80
N GLY A 102 4.77 -21.62 -2.87
CA GLY A 102 5.05 -20.62 -3.90
C GLY A 102 3.78 -20.11 -4.58
N VAL A 103 2.90 -21.01 -5.02
CA VAL A 103 1.62 -20.65 -5.64
C VAL A 103 0.73 -19.84 -4.68
N LEU A 104 0.62 -20.27 -3.42
CA LEU A 104 -0.14 -19.54 -2.40
C LEU A 104 0.44 -18.14 -2.14
N SER A 105 1.77 -18.03 -2.11
CA SER A 105 2.46 -16.74 -1.95
C SER A 105 2.16 -15.80 -3.11
N TRP A 106 2.20 -16.29 -4.36
CA TRP A 106 1.83 -15.52 -5.55
C TRP A 106 0.38 -15.05 -5.53
N ILE A 107 -0.56 -15.92 -5.14
CA ILE A 107 -1.99 -15.55 -5.01
C ILE A 107 -2.15 -14.47 -3.93
N SER A 108 -1.49 -14.63 -2.78
CA SER A 108 -1.49 -13.65 -1.69
C SER A 108 -0.93 -12.30 -2.14
N LEU A 109 0.19 -12.30 -2.88
CA LEU A 109 0.81 -11.10 -3.43
C LEU A 109 -0.11 -10.39 -4.43
N LEU A 110 -0.73 -11.13 -5.36
CA LEU A 110 -1.68 -10.57 -6.33
C LEU A 110 -2.89 -9.93 -5.63
N ALA A 111 -3.42 -10.59 -4.60
CA ALA A 111 -4.48 -10.02 -3.79
C ALA A 111 -4.02 -8.72 -3.09
N CYS A 112 -2.80 -8.69 -2.53
CA CYS A 112 -2.21 -7.47 -1.97
C CYS A 112 -2.12 -6.34 -3.01
N ILE A 113 -1.63 -6.64 -4.22
CA ILE A 113 -1.48 -5.66 -5.32
C ILE A 113 -2.85 -5.08 -5.69
N VAL A 114 -3.85 -5.92 -5.92
CA VAL A 114 -5.19 -5.46 -6.32
C VAL A 114 -5.80 -4.56 -5.24
N VAL A 115 -5.79 -5.02 -3.99
CA VAL A 115 -6.38 -4.27 -2.88
C VAL A 115 -5.59 -2.99 -2.60
N TRP A 116 -4.26 -3.02 -2.69
CA TRP A 116 -3.40 -1.84 -2.58
C TRP A 116 -3.75 -0.79 -3.63
N CYS A 117 -3.88 -1.20 -4.90
CA CYS A 117 -4.23 -0.31 -6.00
C CYS A 117 -5.62 0.31 -5.81
N LEU A 118 -6.62 -0.47 -5.43
CA LEU A 118 -7.97 0.04 -5.15
C LEU A 118 -7.98 1.03 -3.98
N TRP A 119 -7.25 0.71 -2.91
CA TRP A 119 -7.10 1.57 -1.75
C TRP A 119 -6.39 2.88 -2.09
N GLN A 120 -5.27 2.80 -2.80
CA GLN A 120 -4.48 3.96 -3.23
C GLN A 120 -5.28 4.85 -4.18
N PHE A 121 -6.06 4.25 -5.09
CA PHE A 121 -6.94 4.99 -6.01
C PHE A 121 -8.00 5.79 -5.27
N GLN A 122 -8.71 5.16 -4.33
CA GLN A 122 -9.72 5.86 -3.52
C GLN A 122 -9.10 7.00 -2.70
N LEU A 123 -7.93 6.75 -2.10
CA LEU A 123 -7.20 7.76 -1.34
C LEU A 123 -6.72 8.93 -2.22
N ALA A 124 -6.33 8.68 -3.47
CA ALA A 124 -5.98 9.75 -4.40
C ALA A 124 -7.21 10.55 -4.87
N GLN A 125 -8.35 9.88 -5.10
CA GLN A 125 -9.60 10.53 -5.48
C GLN A 125 -10.18 11.46 -4.41
N SER A 126 -9.90 11.21 -3.13
CA SER A 126 -10.35 12.07 -2.03
C SER A 126 -9.47 13.29 -1.80
N THR A 127 -8.42 13.50 -2.60
CA THR A 127 -7.58 14.70 -2.52
C THR A 127 -8.17 15.86 -3.35
N LEU A 128 -7.87 17.11 -2.98
CA LEU A 128 -8.26 18.26 -3.81
C LEU A 128 -7.47 18.24 -5.12
N ARG A 129 -8.07 18.70 -6.23
CA ARG A 129 -7.34 18.91 -7.48
C ARG A 129 -6.13 19.82 -7.23
N GLY A 130 -4.97 19.42 -7.73
CA GLY A 130 -3.70 20.14 -7.57
C GLY A 130 -2.96 19.90 -6.24
N SER A 131 -3.54 19.16 -5.28
CA SER A 131 -2.85 18.82 -4.03
C SER A 131 -1.85 17.66 -4.16
N VAL A 132 -1.99 16.86 -5.21
CA VAL A 132 -1.08 15.78 -5.60
C VAL A 132 -0.63 15.98 -7.05
N ARG A 133 0.57 15.52 -7.41
CA ARG A 133 1.17 15.79 -8.73
C ARG A 133 0.46 15.10 -9.88
N ARG A 134 -0.22 13.98 -9.62
CA ARG A 134 -0.75 13.07 -10.65
C ARG A 134 -2.23 12.77 -10.43
N SER A 135 -2.88 12.35 -11.51
CA SER A 135 -4.27 11.91 -11.44
C SER A 135 -4.41 10.61 -10.63
N PRO A 136 -5.59 10.33 -10.04
CA PRO A 136 -5.81 9.08 -9.30
C PRO A 136 -5.53 7.82 -10.13
N GLY A 137 -5.80 7.85 -11.44
CA GLY A 137 -5.45 6.75 -12.35
C GLY A 137 -3.94 6.53 -12.44
N MET A 138 -3.15 7.61 -12.48
CA MET A 138 -1.68 7.52 -12.51
C MET A 138 -1.05 7.15 -11.17
N HIS A 139 -1.78 7.25 -10.06
CA HIS A 139 -1.35 6.66 -8.77
C HIS A 139 -1.29 5.13 -8.85
N VAL A 140 -2.18 4.51 -9.63
CA VAL A 140 -2.23 3.06 -9.86
C VAL A 140 -1.42 2.65 -11.09
N GLY A 141 -1.65 3.32 -12.23
CA GLY A 141 -1.04 2.96 -13.52
C GLY A 141 0.49 2.97 -13.50
N SER A 142 1.10 3.81 -12.65
CA SER A 142 2.57 3.85 -12.52
C SER A 142 3.18 2.52 -12.06
N TRP A 143 2.43 1.65 -11.40
CA TRP A 143 2.90 0.33 -10.97
C TRP A 143 3.06 -0.67 -12.14
N PHE A 144 2.50 -0.35 -13.31
CA PHE A 144 2.46 -1.27 -14.45
C PHE A 144 3.24 -0.76 -15.66
N ILE A 145 3.81 0.44 -15.57
CA ILE A 145 4.59 1.06 -16.64
C ILE A 145 6.09 0.85 -16.31
N PRO A 146 6.82 -0.02 -17.03
CA PRO A 146 8.16 -0.48 -16.62
C PRO A 146 9.18 0.63 -16.35
N ILE A 147 9.14 1.70 -17.14
CA ILE A 147 10.11 2.80 -17.00
C ILE A 147 9.82 3.63 -15.74
N VAL A 148 8.56 4.00 -15.49
CA VAL A 148 8.23 4.90 -14.36
C VAL A 148 8.03 4.15 -13.04
N PHE A 149 7.87 2.82 -13.10
CA PHE A 149 7.76 1.91 -11.97
C PHE A 149 8.82 2.14 -10.89
N TRP A 150 10.02 2.56 -11.30
CA TRP A 150 11.16 2.77 -10.42
C TRP A 150 11.08 4.02 -9.52
N TRP A 151 10.22 5.00 -9.82
CA TRP A 151 10.15 6.23 -9.00
C TRP A 151 8.77 6.87 -8.88
N PHE A 152 7.85 6.69 -9.85
CA PHE A 152 6.50 7.26 -9.75
C PHE A 152 5.69 6.68 -8.59
N PRO A 153 5.69 5.36 -8.32
CA PRO A 153 4.95 4.82 -7.19
C PRO A 153 5.37 5.43 -5.85
N TYR A 154 6.68 5.59 -5.62
CA TYR A 154 7.19 6.28 -4.45
C TYR A 154 6.71 7.73 -4.36
N GLN A 155 6.80 8.49 -5.46
CA GLN A 155 6.33 9.88 -5.50
C GLN A 155 4.83 9.98 -5.22
N ASN A 156 4.03 9.07 -5.78
CA ASN A 156 2.59 9.03 -5.58
C ASN A 156 2.23 8.75 -4.11
N MET A 157 2.93 7.81 -3.47
CA MET A 157 2.76 7.54 -2.04
C MET A 157 3.25 8.69 -1.15
N LYS A 158 4.36 9.34 -1.53
CA LYS A 158 4.89 10.54 -0.86
C LYS A 158 3.89 11.69 -0.91
N ASP A 159 3.31 11.98 -2.08
CA ASP A 159 2.31 13.04 -2.23
C ASP A 159 1.10 12.78 -1.30
N LEU A 160 0.57 11.56 -1.27
CA LEU A 160 -0.54 11.19 -0.37
C LEU A 160 -0.15 11.34 1.11
N TRP A 161 1.06 10.93 1.48
CA TRP A 161 1.57 11.09 2.83
C TRP A 161 1.73 12.54 3.26
N GLN A 162 2.16 13.41 2.35
CA GLN A 162 2.27 14.84 2.60
C GLN A 162 0.90 15.52 2.76
N VAL A 163 -0.15 14.98 2.12
CA VAL A 163 -1.53 15.48 2.24
C VAL A 163 -2.20 15.06 3.55
N TYR A 164 -2.01 13.80 3.99
CA TYR A 164 -2.76 13.24 5.12
C TYR A 164 -1.98 13.08 6.42
N VAL A 165 -0.66 12.90 6.37
CA VAL A 165 0.13 12.48 7.54
C VAL A 165 1.15 13.52 7.97
N SER A 166 2.13 13.82 7.12
CA SER A 166 3.21 14.77 7.45
C SER A 166 3.96 15.21 6.20
N ARG A 167 4.28 16.51 6.13
CA ARG A 167 5.16 17.04 5.07
C ARG A 167 6.64 16.79 5.33
N VAL A 168 7.03 16.59 6.59
CA VAL A 168 8.43 16.55 7.04
C VAL A 168 8.89 15.12 7.32
N ASN A 169 8.10 14.33 8.06
CA ASN A 169 8.50 12.97 8.42
C ASN A 169 8.12 11.99 7.31
N LEU A 170 9.05 11.73 6.40
CA LEU A 170 8.92 10.79 5.27
C LEU A 170 9.67 9.46 5.49
N SER A 171 10.28 9.29 6.66
CA SER A 171 11.18 8.16 6.96
C SER A 171 10.53 6.78 6.71
N PRO A 172 9.28 6.50 7.13
CA PRO A 172 8.64 5.21 6.86
C PRO A 172 8.52 4.88 5.38
N LEU A 173 8.22 5.88 4.54
CA LEU A 173 8.11 5.69 3.09
C LEU A 173 9.47 5.45 2.44
N GLY A 174 10.49 6.18 2.88
CA GLY A 174 11.87 6.01 2.41
C GLY A 174 12.37 4.59 2.69
N TRP A 175 12.29 4.15 3.94
CA TRP A 175 12.72 2.80 4.34
C TRP A 175 11.93 1.70 3.64
N TRP A 176 10.61 1.82 3.57
CA TRP A 176 9.77 0.87 2.83
C TRP A 176 10.22 0.74 1.37
N TRP A 177 10.36 1.86 0.67
CA TRP A 177 10.70 1.86 -0.75
C TRP A 177 12.12 1.34 -1.01
N THR A 178 13.09 1.76 -0.19
CA THR A 178 14.46 1.27 -0.28
C THR A 178 14.52 -0.23 -0.02
N LEU A 179 13.90 -0.73 1.05
CA LEU A 179 13.87 -2.17 1.35
C LEU A 179 13.18 -2.96 0.25
N TRP A 180 12.07 -2.47 -0.27
CA TRP A 180 11.35 -3.13 -1.36
C TRP A 180 12.20 -3.20 -2.63
N LEU A 181 12.89 -2.12 -3.03
CA LEU A 181 13.79 -2.14 -4.18
C LEU A 181 14.94 -3.12 -3.97
N VAL A 182 15.63 -3.04 -2.83
CA VAL A 182 16.77 -3.92 -2.54
C VAL A 182 16.32 -5.38 -2.49
N ALA A 183 15.15 -5.68 -1.91
CA ALA A 183 14.58 -7.03 -1.90
C ALA A 183 14.33 -7.54 -3.33
N ASN A 184 13.72 -6.73 -4.20
CA ASN A 184 13.46 -7.12 -5.59
C ASN A 184 14.76 -7.40 -6.37
N PHE A 185 15.80 -6.57 -6.21
CA PHE A 185 17.09 -6.81 -6.85
C PHE A 185 17.80 -8.03 -6.29
N PHE A 186 17.71 -8.25 -4.98
CA PHE A 186 18.28 -9.41 -4.30
C PHE A 186 17.67 -10.71 -4.84
N SER A 187 16.33 -10.80 -4.91
CA SER A 187 15.63 -11.99 -5.43
C SER A 187 15.95 -12.28 -6.92
N ASN A 188 16.07 -11.24 -7.77
CA ASN A 188 16.30 -11.43 -9.22
C ASN A 188 17.76 -11.69 -9.60
N GLY A 189 18.72 -11.10 -8.88
CA GLY A 189 20.14 -11.16 -9.22
C GLY A 189 20.82 -12.45 -8.76
N PHE A 190 20.45 -12.95 -7.57
CA PHE A 190 21.24 -13.97 -6.90
C PHE A 190 20.84 -15.41 -7.24
N GLY A 191 19.55 -15.65 -7.53
CA GLY A 191 19.09 -16.96 -8.03
C GLY A 191 19.80 -17.41 -9.32
N ARG A 192 20.30 -16.45 -10.12
CA ARG A 192 21.11 -16.74 -11.32
C ARG A 192 22.58 -17.05 -11.02
N PHE A 193 23.11 -16.58 -9.90
CA PHE A 193 24.51 -16.79 -9.51
C PHE A 193 24.71 -18.18 -8.89
N LEU A 194 23.82 -18.58 -7.99
CA LEU A 194 23.88 -19.92 -7.36
C LEU A 194 23.64 -21.06 -8.35
N TRP A 195 22.81 -20.85 -9.38
CA TRP A 195 22.60 -21.86 -10.43
C TRP A 195 23.87 -22.18 -11.25
N ARG A 196 24.96 -21.40 -11.07
CA ARG A 196 26.17 -21.50 -11.89
C ARG A 196 27.37 -22.12 -11.15
N SER A 197 27.24 -22.50 -9.88
CA SER A 197 28.32 -23.18 -9.14
C SER A 197 28.22 -24.69 -9.31
N ASP A 198 29.33 -25.35 -9.65
CA ASP A 198 29.45 -26.81 -9.77
C ASP A 198 29.68 -27.53 -8.41
N ASP A 199 29.61 -26.81 -7.29
CA ASP A 199 29.83 -27.33 -5.93
C ASP A 199 28.50 -27.39 -5.16
N ASP A 200 28.01 -28.61 -4.94
CA ASP A 200 26.68 -28.88 -4.36
C ASP A 200 26.58 -28.42 -2.89
N ASP A 201 27.61 -28.60 -2.07
CA ASP A 201 27.58 -28.25 -0.64
C ASP A 201 27.66 -26.73 -0.42
N LEU A 202 28.52 -26.04 -1.19
CA LEU A 202 28.58 -24.59 -1.17
C LEU A 202 27.27 -23.97 -1.66
N SER A 203 26.61 -24.61 -2.64
CA SER A 203 25.34 -24.13 -3.19
C SER A 203 24.20 -24.21 -2.16
N PHE A 204 24.13 -25.27 -1.35
CA PHE A 204 23.07 -25.47 -0.36
C PHE A 204 23.17 -24.50 0.82
N HIS A 205 24.36 -24.37 1.43
CA HIS A 205 24.55 -23.41 2.53
C HIS A 205 24.35 -21.97 2.07
N ALA A 206 24.88 -21.61 0.90
CA ALA A 206 24.68 -20.28 0.34
C ALA A 206 23.19 -20.01 0.08
N TYR A 207 22.46 -20.95 -0.54
CA TYR A 207 21.02 -20.85 -0.77
C TYR A 207 20.24 -20.56 0.51
N ASN A 208 20.49 -21.32 1.58
CA ASN A 208 19.78 -21.13 2.85
C ASN A 208 20.10 -19.78 3.52
N VAL A 209 21.37 -19.34 3.51
CA VAL A 209 21.76 -18.02 4.05
C VAL A 209 21.09 -16.88 3.29
N LEU A 210 20.97 -17.00 1.97
CA LEU A 210 20.34 -15.96 1.16
C LEU A 210 18.83 -15.94 1.33
N GLY A 211 18.19 -17.11 1.38
CA GLY A 211 16.77 -17.23 1.69
C GLY A 211 16.43 -16.62 3.04
N LEU A 212 17.32 -16.76 4.03
CA LEU A 212 17.21 -16.11 5.34
C LEU A 212 17.25 -14.58 5.23
N ILE A 213 18.23 -14.03 4.51
CA ILE A 213 18.38 -12.58 4.30
C ILE A 213 17.17 -12.01 3.55
N GLU A 214 16.75 -12.68 2.48
CA GLU A 214 15.59 -12.30 1.67
C GLU A 214 14.32 -12.27 2.53
N SER A 215 14.06 -13.35 3.28
CA SER A 215 12.88 -13.45 4.15
C SER A 215 12.87 -12.35 5.21
N ALA A 216 14.02 -12.04 5.81
CA ALA A 216 14.16 -10.94 6.76
C ALA A 216 13.84 -9.58 6.13
N MET A 217 14.35 -9.31 4.93
CA MET A 217 14.10 -8.05 4.22
C MET A 217 12.61 -7.88 3.89
N TRP A 218 11.95 -8.94 3.41
CA TRP A 218 10.52 -8.92 3.10
C TRP A 218 9.65 -8.76 4.35
N LEU A 219 10.03 -9.36 5.48
CA LEU A 219 9.35 -9.16 6.77
C LEU A 219 9.39 -7.69 7.20
N VAL A 220 10.58 -7.07 7.18
CA VAL A 220 10.74 -5.66 7.57
C VAL A 220 10.00 -4.74 6.59
N CYS A 221 10.11 -5.01 5.29
CA CYS A 221 9.37 -4.28 4.24
C CYS A 221 7.85 -4.33 4.48
N THR A 222 7.32 -5.52 4.75
CA THR A 222 5.89 -5.74 5.05
C THR A 222 5.45 -4.98 6.29
N ALA A 223 6.27 -4.97 7.35
CA ALA A 223 5.97 -4.21 8.56
C ALA A 223 5.88 -2.70 8.29
N PHE A 224 6.75 -2.15 7.44
CA PHE A 224 6.62 -0.75 7.01
C PHE A 224 5.37 -0.51 6.15
N ALA A 225 5.07 -1.40 5.19
CA ALA A 225 3.86 -1.30 4.35
C ALA A 225 2.58 -1.27 5.20
N ILE A 226 2.48 -2.18 6.18
CA ILE A 226 1.36 -2.21 7.15
C ILE A 226 1.26 -0.88 7.90
N ARG A 227 2.37 -0.37 8.44
CA ARG A 227 2.37 0.92 9.15
C ARG A 227 1.95 2.08 8.26
N ILE A 228 2.35 2.08 6.99
CA ILE A 228 1.97 3.10 6.00
C ILE A 228 0.46 3.07 5.78
N VAL A 229 -0.10 1.90 5.46
CA VAL A 229 -1.55 1.74 5.21
C VAL A 229 -2.36 2.13 6.44
N GLN A 230 -1.96 1.67 7.63
CA GLN A 230 -2.65 1.99 8.88
C GLN A 230 -2.62 3.49 9.21
N ARG A 231 -1.48 4.17 9.02
CA ARG A 231 -1.39 5.61 9.29
C ARG A 231 -2.20 6.42 8.28
N LEU A 232 -2.07 6.12 6.99
CA LEU A 232 -2.81 6.84 5.95
C LEU A 232 -4.31 6.64 6.10
N THR A 233 -4.77 5.40 6.30
CA THR A 233 -6.19 5.09 6.46
C THR A 233 -6.78 5.82 7.67
N ARG A 234 -6.13 5.75 8.83
CA ARG A 234 -6.61 6.43 10.05
C ARG A 234 -6.66 7.95 9.90
N ARG A 235 -5.60 8.55 9.34
CA ARG A 235 -5.52 10.01 9.17
C ARG A 235 -6.50 10.54 8.13
N ALA A 236 -6.70 9.79 7.04
CA ALA A 236 -7.68 10.15 6.03
C ALA A 236 -9.11 10.14 6.59
N LEU A 237 -9.49 9.09 7.33
CA LEU A 237 -10.81 9.02 7.97
C LEU A 237 -11.01 10.06 9.08
N ALA A 238 -9.97 10.35 9.86
CA ALA A 238 -10.05 11.38 10.91
C ALA A 238 -10.33 12.77 10.32
N ARG A 239 -9.66 13.11 9.22
CA ARG A 239 -9.86 14.38 8.51
C ARG A 239 -11.28 14.53 7.96
N GLU A 240 -11.85 13.47 7.40
CA GLU A 240 -13.25 13.49 6.92
C GLU A 240 -14.24 13.71 8.08
N GLY A 241 -13.95 13.16 9.26
CA GLY A 241 -14.74 13.42 10.47
C GLY A 241 -14.68 14.86 10.94
N GLU A 242 -13.48 15.46 10.93
CA GLU A 242 -13.27 16.88 11.26
C GLU A 242 -14.03 17.80 10.29
N ASP A 243 -13.89 17.56 8.98
CA ASP A 243 -14.55 18.34 7.93
C ASP A 243 -16.10 18.23 8.04
N ALA A 244 -16.64 17.07 8.40
CA ALA A 244 -18.07 16.87 8.62
C ALA A 244 -18.62 17.65 9.83
N THR A 245 -17.81 17.82 10.88
CA THR A 245 -18.21 18.60 12.07
C THR A 245 -18.08 20.12 11.90
N ALA A 246 -17.29 20.58 10.92
CA ALA A 246 -17.01 21.99 10.71
C ALA A 246 -18.04 22.73 9.82
N LEU A 247 -18.92 21.99 9.13
CA LEU A 247 -20.00 22.59 8.32
C LEU A 247 -21.16 23.01 9.24
N PRO A 248 -21.61 24.29 9.21
CA PRO A 248 -22.78 24.71 9.98
C PRO A 248 -24.02 23.95 9.52
N ALA A 249 -24.80 23.47 10.51
CA ALA A 249 -26.03 22.71 10.32
C ALA A 249 -27.15 23.54 9.66
#